data_AF-A0A1H0Z401-F1
#
_entry.id   AF-A0A1H0Z401-F1
#
_cell.length_a   1.000
_cell.length_b   1.000
_cell.length_c   1.000
_cell.angle_alpha   90.00
_cell.angle_beta   90.00
_cell.angle_gamma   90.00
#
_symmetry.space_group_name_H-M   'P 1'
#
loop_
_entity.id
_entity.type
_entity.pdbx_description
1 polymer ?
#
loop_
_entity_poly.entity_id
_entity_poly.type
_entity_poly.pdbx_seq_one_letter_code
_entity_poly.pdbx_strand_id
1 'polypeptide(L)'
;MRPRRYARSVRNSMIVGEWEPHTCAEVEFTLPSADDRLHFDVSVSVEARWGGVGPLPPSLLDIAREGMARRAEQVSAQRALTASERLRGELNTALFRWERVAATDVHARGRCVSVDVDEELVAAVEMREQAQRRHVAMSWRDQQRRHDQERMCAVLLDPLRATASWFLDNQDKPEQVATIARSFQEARNVLAPEQQQDSAGKLVDELLGTADEAMRDHLVGTLGKAFARYGRQDLVTRLETPREDEARE
;
A
#
# COMPACT_ATOMS: atom_id res chain seq x y z
N MET A 1 0.92 0.87 78.27
CA MET A 1 0.39 -0.46 77.90
C MET A 1 0.86 -0.79 76.49
N ARG A 2 1.63 -1.86 76.32
CA ARG A 2 2.23 -2.29 75.04
C ARG A 2 1.18 -2.96 74.14
N PRO A 3 1.33 -2.87 72.81
CA PRO A 3 0.99 -3.97 71.94
C PRO A 3 2.26 -4.56 71.32
N ARG A 4 2.45 -5.85 71.62
CA ARG A 4 3.27 -6.81 70.86
C ARG A 4 2.88 -6.74 69.38
N ARG A 5 3.85 -6.66 68.47
CA ARG A 5 3.67 -7.16 67.12
C ARG A 5 4.80 -8.11 66.75
N TYR A 6 4.35 -9.21 66.17
CA TYR A 6 5.02 -10.46 65.93
C TYR A 6 6.22 -10.33 65.00
N ALA A 7 7.31 -11.00 65.40
CA ALA A 7 8.32 -11.47 64.47
C ALA A 7 7.65 -12.41 63.46
N ARG A 8 7.52 -11.97 62.20
CA ARG A 8 7.19 -12.87 61.09
C ARG A 8 8.52 -13.34 60.51
N SER A 9 8.91 -14.53 60.96
CA SER A 9 9.90 -15.37 60.28
C SER A 9 9.43 -15.54 58.83
N VAL A 10 10.04 -14.81 57.90
CA VAL A 10 10.00 -15.17 56.49
C VAL A 10 10.98 -16.33 56.36
N ARG A 11 10.44 -17.55 56.39
CA ARG A 11 11.16 -18.70 55.83
C ARG A 11 11.34 -18.38 54.35
N ASN A 12 12.55 -17.96 53.99
CA ASN A 12 13.07 -18.13 52.65
C ASN A 12 13.16 -19.64 52.41
N SER A 13 12.05 -20.27 52.03
CA SER A 13 12.11 -21.51 51.28
C SER A 13 12.49 -21.15 49.85
N MET A 14 13.79 -20.94 49.62
CA MET A 14 14.39 -21.25 48.34
C MET A 14 14.15 -22.75 48.12
N ILE A 15 12.99 -23.10 47.56
CA ILE A 15 12.91 -24.29 46.74
C ILE A 15 13.67 -23.88 45.48
N VAL A 16 14.96 -24.22 45.48
CA VAL A 16 15.73 -24.38 44.25
C VAL A 16 14.93 -25.41 43.46
N GLY A 17 14.09 -24.93 42.54
CA GLY A 17 13.28 -25.79 41.68
C GLY A 17 14.22 -26.78 41.01
N GLU A 18 13.88 -28.06 41.12
CA GLU A 18 14.48 -29.12 40.34
C GLU A 18 14.64 -28.65 38.91
N TRP A 19 15.87 -28.74 38.39
CA TRP A 19 16.19 -28.42 37.01
C TRP A 19 15.32 -29.32 36.12
N GLU A 20 14.25 -28.77 35.56
CA GLU A 20 13.46 -29.46 34.54
C GLU A 20 14.43 -29.88 33.42
N PRO A 21 14.31 -31.09 32.85
CA PRO A 21 15.16 -31.47 31.73
C PRO A 21 14.92 -30.50 30.58
N HIS A 22 15.91 -29.63 30.34
CA HIS A 22 15.93 -28.73 29.20
C HIS A 22 16.82 -29.36 28.13
N THR A 23 16.27 -29.53 26.92
CA THR A 23 17.07 -29.95 25.77
C THR A 23 17.33 -28.73 24.89
N CYS A 24 18.57 -28.59 24.43
CA CYS A 24 19.00 -27.54 23.51
C CYS A 24 19.46 -28.17 22.19
N ALA A 25 19.08 -27.57 21.07
CA ALA A 25 19.54 -27.95 19.74
C ALA A 25 19.64 -26.72 18.84
N GLU A 26 20.65 -26.67 17.97
CA GLU A 26 20.70 -25.71 16.87
C GLU A 26 19.93 -26.27 15.68
N VAL A 27 19.08 -25.44 15.07
CA VAL A 27 18.15 -25.84 14.02
C VAL A 27 18.14 -24.80 12.92
N GLU A 28 18.18 -25.26 11.68
CA GLU A 28 18.03 -24.42 10.49
C GLU A 28 16.57 -24.42 10.00
N PHE A 29 16.13 -23.24 9.59
CA PHE A 29 14.83 -22.97 8.98
C PHE A 29 14.99 -22.21 7.67
N THR A 30 14.23 -22.60 6.66
CA THR A 30 13.99 -21.78 5.48
C THR A 30 12.65 -21.07 5.68
N LEU A 31 12.69 -19.75 5.84
CA LEU A 31 11.55 -18.92 6.23
C LEU A 31 11.09 -18.04 5.05
N PRO A 32 9.78 -17.84 4.87
CA PRO A 32 9.27 -17.00 3.78
C PRO A 32 9.65 -15.53 3.99
N SER A 33 9.87 -14.81 2.90
CA SER A 33 9.93 -13.36 2.89
C SER A 33 8.57 -12.73 2.54
N ALA A 34 8.48 -11.41 2.57
CA ALA A 34 7.33 -10.66 2.06
C ALA A 34 7.12 -10.81 0.54
N ASP A 35 8.13 -11.30 -0.18
CA ASP A 35 8.03 -11.67 -1.58
C ASP A 35 7.81 -13.18 -1.70
N ASP A 36 6.67 -13.58 -2.27
CA ASP A 36 6.16 -14.97 -2.35
C ASP A 36 7.14 -16.03 -2.90
N ARG A 37 8.23 -15.61 -3.55
CA ARG A 37 9.23 -16.49 -4.18
C ARG A 37 10.60 -16.46 -3.52
N LEU A 38 10.77 -15.66 -2.47
CA LEU A 38 12.05 -15.43 -1.81
C LEU A 38 12.00 -15.87 -0.36
N HIS A 39 13.12 -16.35 0.16
CA HIS A 39 13.23 -16.89 1.51
C HIS A 39 14.48 -16.41 2.24
N PHE A 40 14.45 -16.53 3.56
CA PHE A 40 15.60 -16.38 4.45
C PHE A 40 16.04 -17.76 4.93
N ASP A 41 17.33 -18.01 4.98
CA ASP A 41 17.88 -19.18 5.66
C ASP A 41 18.32 -18.75 7.06
N VAL A 42 17.81 -19.40 8.11
CA VAL A 42 17.97 -18.93 9.49
C VAL A 42 18.42 -20.08 10.37
N SER A 43 19.54 -19.89 11.08
CA SER A 43 19.93 -20.76 12.19
C SER A 43 19.37 -20.23 13.51
N VAL A 44 18.77 -21.13 14.31
CA VAL A 44 18.18 -20.84 15.61
C VAL A 44 18.64 -21.87 16.63
N SER A 45 19.15 -21.40 17.77
CA SER A 45 19.31 -22.23 18.97
C SER A 45 17.95 -22.38 19.65
N VAL A 46 17.41 -23.59 19.69
CA VAL A 46 16.11 -23.92 20.28
C VAL A 46 16.31 -24.60 21.62
N GLU A 47 15.61 -24.11 22.64
CA GLU A 47 15.51 -24.74 23.94
C GLU A 47 14.07 -25.18 24.20
N ALA A 48 13.92 -26.40 24.71
CA ALA A 48 12.62 -27.00 25.00
C ALA A 48 12.55 -27.53 26.43
N ARG A 49 11.37 -27.45 27.04
CA ARG A 49 11.06 -28.05 28.35
C ARG A 49 9.64 -28.59 28.39
N TRP A 50 9.42 -29.62 29.18
CA TRP A 50 8.12 -30.28 29.35
C TRP A 50 7.44 -29.82 30.63
N GLY A 51 6.23 -29.26 30.50
CA GLY A 51 5.42 -28.81 31.63
C GLY A 51 4.21 -29.68 31.92
N GLY A 52 4.08 -30.84 31.25
CA GLY A 52 2.92 -31.73 31.41
C GLY A 52 3.10 -32.77 32.50
N VAL A 53 2.01 -33.47 32.84
CA VAL A 53 2.02 -34.55 33.82
C VAL A 53 2.42 -35.86 33.15
N GLY A 54 3.48 -36.50 33.62
CA GLY A 54 3.95 -37.80 33.11
C GLY A 54 5.35 -37.75 32.50
N PRO A 55 5.79 -38.84 31.85
CA PRO A 55 7.14 -38.96 31.31
C PRO A 55 7.38 -37.97 30.17
N LEU A 56 8.65 -37.58 29.99
CA LEU A 56 9.08 -36.70 28.91
C LEU A 56 8.78 -37.33 27.54
N PRO A 57 8.08 -36.66 26.63
CA PRO A 57 7.85 -37.20 25.30
C PRO A 57 9.17 -37.27 24.52
N PRO A 58 9.46 -38.36 23.79
CA PRO A 58 10.68 -38.47 22.99
C PRO A 58 10.74 -37.45 21.85
N SER A 59 9.58 -36.96 21.38
CA SER A 59 9.45 -35.95 20.33
C SER A 59 9.50 -34.51 20.85
N LEU A 60 10.00 -34.27 22.07
CA LEU A 60 10.03 -32.94 22.70
C LEU A 60 10.66 -31.88 21.79
N LEU A 61 11.83 -32.19 21.23
CA LEU A 61 12.58 -31.29 20.35
C LEU A 61 11.88 -31.08 19.00
N ASP A 62 11.26 -32.11 18.44
CA ASP A 62 10.52 -31.98 17.18
C ASP A 62 9.30 -31.06 17.33
N ILE A 63 8.56 -31.20 18.44
CA ILE A 63 7.44 -30.31 18.78
C ILE A 63 7.95 -28.88 18.98
N ALA A 64 9.06 -28.70 19.70
CA ALA A 64 9.65 -27.39 19.91
C ALA A 64 10.12 -26.73 18.60
N ARG A 65 10.78 -27.50 17.72
CA ARG A 65 11.22 -27.08 16.39
C ARG A 65 10.05 -26.56 15.55
N GLU A 66 8.98 -27.33 15.49
CA GLU A 66 7.76 -26.97 14.77
C GLU A 66 7.12 -25.69 15.32
N GLY A 67 7.08 -25.54 16.66
CA GLY A 67 6.60 -24.32 17.30
C GLY A 67 7.47 -23.09 17.05
N MET A 68 8.80 -23.28 16.93
CA MET A 68 9.72 -22.20 16.56
C MET A 68 9.55 -21.80 15.11
N ALA A 69 9.46 -22.78 14.20
CA ALA A 69 9.30 -22.55 12.76
C ALA A 69 8.08 -21.65 12.50
N ARG A 70 6.91 -22.01 13.02
CA ARG A 70 5.69 -21.21 12.85
C ARG A 70 5.79 -19.79 13.41
N ARG A 71 6.42 -19.62 14.58
CA ARG A 71 6.64 -18.29 15.15
C ARG A 71 7.59 -17.46 14.29
N ALA A 72 8.64 -18.08 13.78
CA ALA A 72 9.62 -17.44 12.93
C ALA A 72 9.02 -17.03 11.58
N GLU A 73 8.20 -17.89 10.96
CA GLU A 73 7.46 -17.63 9.71
C GLU A 73 6.54 -16.40 9.82
N GLN A 74 5.81 -16.26 10.94
CA GLN A 74 4.92 -15.11 11.16
C GLN A 74 5.66 -13.77 11.15
N VAL A 75 6.92 -13.77 11.63
CA VAL A 75 7.77 -12.58 11.66
C VAL A 75 8.42 -12.35 10.29
N SER A 76 8.94 -13.40 9.65
CA SER A 76 9.69 -13.28 8.40
C SER A 76 8.82 -12.90 7.20
N ALA A 77 7.56 -13.38 7.15
CA ALA A 77 6.63 -13.12 6.05
C ALA A 77 6.30 -11.63 5.84
N GLN A 78 6.67 -10.75 6.77
CA GLN A 78 6.43 -9.30 6.69
C GLN A 78 7.69 -8.51 6.28
N ARG A 79 8.78 -9.21 5.94
CA ARG A 79 10.09 -8.61 5.69
C ARG A 79 10.59 -8.97 4.30
N ALA A 80 11.02 -7.94 3.56
CA ALA A 80 11.77 -8.12 2.33
C ALA A 80 13.22 -8.55 2.65
N LEU A 81 13.90 -9.18 1.68
CA LEU A 81 15.28 -9.67 1.87
C LEU A 81 16.27 -8.56 2.27
N THR A 82 16.01 -7.33 1.83
CA THR A 82 16.77 -6.11 2.18
C THR A 82 16.76 -5.78 3.69
N ALA A 83 15.87 -6.41 4.46
CA ALA A 83 15.71 -6.21 5.90
C ALA A 83 16.26 -7.38 6.75
N SER A 84 17.21 -8.16 6.25
CA SER A 84 17.78 -9.34 6.94
C SER A 84 18.33 -9.04 8.35
N GLU A 85 19.08 -7.96 8.53
CA GLU A 85 19.59 -7.54 9.85
C GLU A 85 18.46 -7.22 10.83
N ARG A 86 17.43 -6.52 10.34
CA ARG A 86 16.24 -6.19 11.13
C ARG A 86 15.47 -7.45 11.50
N LEU A 87 15.33 -8.39 10.56
CA LEU A 87 14.68 -9.67 10.79
C LEU A 87 15.38 -10.44 11.93
N ARG A 88 16.72 -10.46 11.97
CA ARG A 88 17.47 -11.10 13.06
C ARG A 88 17.10 -10.54 14.45
N GLY A 89 16.94 -9.23 14.57
CA GLY A 89 16.51 -8.58 15.81
C GLY A 89 15.07 -8.93 16.20
N GLU A 90 14.17 -8.97 15.23
CA GLU A 90 12.76 -9.30 15.43
C GLU A 90 12.55 -10.78 15.77
N LEU A 91 13.26 -11.69 15.11
CA LEU A 91 13.27 -13.12 15.44
C LEU A 91 13.79 -13.37 16.85
N ASN A 92 14.88 -12.71 17.25
CA ASN A 92 15.36 -12.80 18.63
C ASN A 92 14.29 -12.34 19.63
N THR A 93 13.59 -11.24 19.34
CA THR A 93 12.53 -10.73 20.22
C THR A 93 11.35 -11.70 20.31
N ALA A 94 10.91 -12.26 19.19
CA ALA A 94 9.76 -13.15 19.10
C ALA A 94 10.02 -14.54 19.68
N LEU A 95 11.23 -15.07 19.52
CA LEU A 95 11.57 -16.44 19.94
C LEU A 95 12.09 -16.51 21.38
N PHE A 96 12.59 -15.42 21.96
CA PHE A 96 13.30 -15.45 23.25
C PHE A 96 12.41 -15.86 24.44
N ARG A 97 11.10 -15.63 24.37
CA ARG A 97 10.17 -15.93 25.46
C ARG A 97 9.81 -17.42 25.48
N TRP A 98 9.82 -18.00 26.67
CA TRP A 98 9.24 -19.33 26.92
C TRP A 98 7.74 -19.28 26.66
N GLU A 99 7.31 -19.98 25.62
CA GLU A 99 5.91 -20.05 25.25
C GLU A 99 5.51 -21.50 24.99
N ARG A 100 4.26 -21.80 25.31
CA ARG A 100 3.64 -23.11 25.05
C ARG A 100 3.49 -23.31 23.54
N VAL A 101 3.92 -24.47 23.05
CA VAL A 101 3.79 -24.83 21.64
C VAL A 101 2.40 -25.39 21.37
N ALA A 102 1.54 -24.58 20.75
CA ALA A 102 0.16 -24.94 20.39
C ALA A 102 -0.60 -25.56 21.59
N ALA A 103 -1.40 -26.60 21.35
CA ALA A 103 -2.16 -27.29 22.39
C ALA A 103 -1.32 -28.33 23.18
N THR A 104 0.01 -28.38 23.04
CA THR A 104 0.88 -29.32 23.77
C THR A 104 1.38 -28.74 25.09
N ASP A 105 1.85 -29.54 26.05
CA ASP A 105 2.48 -29.02 27.27
C ASP A 105 4.00 -28.77 27.11
N VAL A 106 4.50 -28.80 25.87
CA VAL A 106 5.87 -28.42 25.53
C VAL A 106 5.97 -26.91 25.53
N HIS A 107 6.96 -26.38 26.26
CA HIS A 107 7.33 -24.98 26.19
C HIS A 107 8.66 -24.86 25.46
N ALA A 108 8.77 -23.86 24.60
CA ALA A 108 9.98 -23.65 23.83
C ALA A 108 10.33 -22.16 23.76
N ARG A 109 11.62 -21.90 23.68
CA ARG A 109 12.19 -20.59 23.34
C ARG A 109 13.34 -20.80 22.36
N GLY A 110 13.76 -19.73 21.72
CA GLY A 110 14.93 -19.78 20.86
C GLY A 110 15.67 -18.46 20.78
N ARG A 111 16.87 -18.55 20.23
CA ARG A 111 17.71 -17.41 19.88
C ARG A 111 18.15 -17.57 18.43
N CYS A 112 17.92 -16.54 17.63
CA CYS A 112 18.41 -16.50 16.26
C CYS A 112 19.94 -16.32 16.27
N VAL A 113 20.63 -17.30 15.69
CA VAL A 113 22.08 -17.37 15.56
C VAL A 113 22.51 -16.59 14.33
N SER A 114 21.97 -16.92 13.15
CA SER A 114 22.22 -16.24 11.88
C SER A 114 20.93 -16.05 11.08
N VAL A 115 20.97 -15.09 10.16
CA VAL A 115 19.99 -14.91 9.09
C VAL A 115 20.82 -14.69 7.83
N ASP A 116 20.73 -15.62 6.91
CA ASP A 116 21.51 -15.70 5.69
C ASP A 116 20.57 -15.52 4.49
N VAL A 117 21.03 -14.75 3.52
CA VAL A 117 20.31 -14.42 2.28
C VAL A 117 21.29 -14.35 1.13
N ASP A 118 20.83 -14.71 -0.06
CA ASP A 118 21.61 -14.55 -1.29
C ASP A 118 21.77 -13.05 -1.61
N GLU A 119 23.03 -12.59 -1.63
CA GLU A 119 23.37 -11.19 -1.89
C GLU A 119 22.91 -10.70 -3.28
N GLU A 120 22.89 -11.58 -4.28
CA GLU A 120 22.40 -11.23 -5.62
C GLU A 120 20.89 -10.97 -5.61
N LEU A 121 20.13 -11.77 -4.86
CA LEU A 121 18.69 -11.59 -4.68
C LEU A 121 18.39 -10.32 -3.86
N VAL A 122 19.19 -10.03 -2.83
CA VAL A 122 19.07 -8.78 -2.06
C VAL A 122 19.25 -7.57 -2.97
N ALA A 123 20.31 -7.57 -3.80
CA ALA A 123 20.56 -6.48 -4.74
C ALA A 123 19.42 -6.29 -5.75
N ALA A 124 18.86 -7.40 -6.26
CA ALA A 124 17.71 -7.36 -7.18
C ALA A 124 16.45 -6.76 -6.50
N VAL A 125 16.15 -7.17 -5.27
CA VAL A 125 15.04 -6.61 -4.48
C VAL A 125 15.27 -5.13 -4.20
N GLU A 126 16.48 -4.74 -3.83
CA GLU A 126 16.83 -3.34 -3.57
C GLU A 126 16.61 -2.47 -4.80
N MET A 127 17.09 -2.89 -5.97
CA MET A 127 16.87 -2.15 -7.23
C MET A 127 15.38 -1.99 -7.54
N ARG A 128 14.58 -3.04 -7.34
CA ARG A 128 13.13 -2.98 -7.53
C ARG A 128 12.47 -2.00 -6.58
N GLU A 129 12.82 -2.05 -5.29
CA GLU A 129 12.30 -1.11 -4.30
C GLU A 129 12.69 0.35 -4.63
N GLN A 130 13.93 0.58 -5.02
CA GLN A 130 14.40 1.91 -5.43
C GLN A 130 13.62 2.41 -6.66
N ALA A 131 13.40 1.56 -7.66
CA ALA A 131 12.62 1.89 -8.84
C ALA A 131 11.17 2.23 -8.48
N GLN A 132 10.54 1.46 -7.60
CA GLN A 132 9.17 1.71 -7.13
C GLN A 132 9.07 3.04 -6.36
N ARG A 133 10.03 3.33 -5.46
CA ARG A 133 10.09 4.61 -4.73
C ARG A 133 10.22 5.79 -5.69
N ARG A 134 11.06 5.67 -6.73
CA ARG A 134 11.20 6.72 -7.76
C ARG A 134 9.91 6.90 -8.54
N HIS A 135 9.26 5.81 -8.93
CA HIS A 135 7.99 5.87 -9.66
C HIS A 135 6.90 6.58 -8.85
N VAL A 136 6.72 6.21 -7.57
CA VAL A 136 5.76 6.86 -6.66
C VAL A 136 6.08 8.34 -6.47
N ALA A 137 7.36 8.70 -6.33
CA ALA A 137 7.77 10.10 -6.21
C ALA A 137 7.45 10.91 -7.48
N MET A 138 7.63 10.31 -8.67
CA MET A 138 7.28 10.95 -9.93
C MET A 138 5.76 11.09 -10.09
N SER A 139 4.99 10.04 -9.79
CA SER A 139 3.52 10.10 -9.89
C SER A 139 2.93 11.15 -8.95
N TRP A 140 3.48 11.29 -7.74
CA TRP A 140 3.07 12.33 -6.81
C TRP A 140 3.38 13.75 -7.33
N ARG A 141 4.56 13.95 -7.92
CA ARG A 141 4.92 15.25 -8.52
C ARG A 141 4.02 15.60 -9.69
N ASP A 142 3.66 14.62 -10.52
CA ASP A 142 2.76 14.83 -11.65
C ASP A 142 1.33 15.14 -11.18
N GLN A 143 0.85 14.44 -10.15
CA GLN A 143 -0.44 14.73 -9.54
C GLN A 143 -0.47 16.14 -8.93
N GLN A 144 0.58 16.51 -8.21
CA GLN A 144 0.72 17.86 -7.65
C GLN A 144 0.71 18.92 -8.75
N ARG A 145 1.46 18.70 -9.84
CA ARG A 145 1.49 19.61 -10.99
C ARG A 145 0.12 19.76 -11.63
N ARG A 146 -0.61 18.66 -11.84
CA ARG A 146 -1.98 18.69 -12.40
C ARG A 146 -2.92 19.48 -11.50
N HIS A 147 -2.89 19.22 -10.19
CA HIS A 147 -3.71 19.95 -9.22
C HIS A 147 -3.36 21.45 -9.20
N ASP A 148 -2.07 21.81 -9.24
CA ASP A 148 -1.64 23.20 -9.29
C ASP A 148 -2.08 23.89 -10.60
N GLN A 149 -1.99 23.18 -11.73
CA GLN A 149 -2.48 23.65 -13.01
C GLN A 149 -4.00 23.86 -13.00
N GLU A 150 -4.77 22.89 -12.50
CA GLU A 150 -6.23 22.99 -12.38
C GLU A 150 -6.64 24.17 -11.49
N ARG A 151 -5.97 24.34 -10.34
CA ARG A 151 -6.21 25.47 -9.45
C ARG A 151 -5.90 26.79 -10.14
N MET A 152 -4.78 26.90 -10.86
CA MET A 152 -4.43 28.10 -11.62
C MET A 152 -5.45 28.38 -12.72
N CYS A 153 -5.87 27.36 -13.48
CA CYS A 153 -6.89 27.51 -14.52
C CYS A 153 -8.22 27.98 -13.92
N ALA A 154 -8.66 27.41 -12.80
CA ALA A 154 -9.89 27.80 -12.12
C ALA A 154 -9.85 29.27 -11.64
N VAL A 155 -8.69 29.73 -11.15
CA VAL A 155 -8.49 31.13 -10.77
C VAL A 155 -8.50 32.03 -12.01
N LEU A 156 -7.77 31.69 -13.06
CA LEU A 156 -7.69 32.50 -14.29
C LEU A 156 -9.02 32.58 -15.05
N LEU A 157 -9.85 31.54 -14.98
CA LEU A 157 -11.17 31.50 -15.61
C LEU A 157 -12.28 32.17 -14.77
N ASP A 158 -12.01 32.51 -13.50
CA ASP A 158 -12.91 33.26 -12.61
C ASP A 158 -12.24 34.56 -12.12
N PRO A 159 -12.38 35.67 -12.88
CA PRO A 159 -11.77 36.95 -12.56
C PRO A 159 -12.17 37.51 -11.20
N LEU A 160 -13.39 37.24 -10.71
CA LEU A 160 -13.85 37.71 -9.40
C LEU A 160 -13.10 36.98 -8.29
N ARG A 161 -13.00 35.65 -8.39
CA ARG A 161 -12.26 34.84 -7.42
C ARG A 161 -10.76 35.14 -7.43
N ALA A 162 -10.17 35.37 -8.61
CA ALA A 162 -8.78 35.79 -8.73
C ALA A 162 -8.51 37.15 -8.09
N THR A 163 -9.38 38.13 -8.35
CA THR A 163 -9.25 39.47 -7.78
C THR A 163 -9.42 39.45 -6.26
N ALA A 164 -10.38 38.69 -5.73
CA ALA A 164 -10.58 38.52 -4.30
C ALA A 164 -9.37 37.86 -3.63
N SER A 165 -8.81 36.80 -4.25
CA SER A 165 -7.59 36.15 -3.76
C SER A 165 -6.41 37.12 -3.76
N TRP A 166 -6.22 37.90 -4.83
CA TRP A 166 -5.16 38.89 -4.91
C TRP A 166 -5.30 39.98 -3.83
N PHE A 167 -6.51 40.47 -3.59
CA PHE A 167 -6.76 41.52 -2.60
C PHE A 167 -6.55 41.03 -1.16
N LEU A 168 -6.84 39.75 -0.86
CA LEU A 168 -6.52 39.14 0.43
C LEU A 168 -5.01 39.21 0.75
N ASP A 169 -4.16 39.06 -0.26
CA ASP A 169 -2.70 39.11 -0.14
C ASP A 169 -2.12 40.54 -0.28
N ASN A 170 -2.91 41.52 -0.77
CA ASN A 170 -2.48 42.90 -1.07
C ASN A 170 -3.45 43.95 -0.47
N GLN A 171 -3.80 43.78 0.81
CA GLN A 171 -4.77 44.62 1.50
C GLN A 171 -4.34 46.09 1.64
N ASP A 172 -3.05 46.37 1.47
CA ASP A 172 -2.44 47.70 1.49
C ASP A 172 -2.64 48.50 0.19
N LYS A 173 -3.17 47.87 -0.88
CA LYS A 173 -3.29 48.48 -2.22
C LYS A 173 -4.73 48.43 -2.77
N PRO A 174 -5.74 48.94 -2.05
CA PRO A 174 -7.13 48.90 -2.50
C PRO A 174 -7.37 49.65 -3.83
N GLU A 175 -6.57 50.68 -4.11
CA GLU A 175 -6.64 51.46 -5.35
C GLU A 175 -6.29 50.65 -6.61
N GLN A 176 -5.54 49.57 -6.46
CA GLN A 176 -5.11 48.72 -7.59
C GLN A 176 -6.13 47.64 -7.95
N VAL A 177 -7.11 47.36 -7.06
CA VAL A 177 -8.09 46.28 -7.22
C VAL A 177 -8.84 46.36 -8.56
N ALA A 178 -9.29 47.55 -8.95
CA ALA A 178 -10.03 47.74 -10.21
C ALA A 178 -9.15 47.52 -11.47
N THR A 179 -7.84 47.74 -11.36
CA THR A 179 -6.89 47.49 -12.45
C THR A 179 -6.62 45.99 -12.56
N ILE A 180 -6.37 45.32 -11.43
CA ILE A 180 -6.13 43.87 -11.38
C ILE A 180 -7.37 43.09 -11.86
N ALA A 181 -8.57 43.52 -11.46
CA ALA A 181 -9.82 42.92 -11.94
C ALA A 181 -9.95 42.96 -13.46
N ARG A 182 -9.58 44.08 -14.09
CA ARG A 182 -9.56 44.21 -15.55
C ARG A 182 -8.54 43.29 -16.18
N SER A 183 -7.33 43.19 -15.64
CA SER A 183 -6.30 42.28 -16.15
C SER A 183 -6.72 40.82 -16.10
N PHE A 184 -7.37 40.36 -15.03
CA PHE A 184 -7.92 39.00 -14.98
C PHE A 184 -9.09 38.79 -15.94
N GLN A 185 -9.94 39.80 -16.15
CA GLN A 185 -11.01 39.73 -17.13
C GLN A 185 -10.47 39.62 -18.56
N GLU A 186 -9.43 40.39 -18.89
CA GLU A 186 -8.73 40.31 -20.18
C GLU A 186 -8.06 38.94 -20.36
N ALA A 187 -7.37 38.43 -19.34
CA ALA A 187 -6.77 37.10 -19.36
C ALA A 187 -7.82 36.01 -19.59
N ARG A 188 -8.98 36.07 -18.91
CA ARG A 188 -10.10 35.16 -19.16
C ARG A 188 -10.58 35.23 -20.61
N ASN A 189 -10.72 36.42 -21.18
CA ASN A 189 -11.21 36.57 -22.55
C ASN A 189 -10.26 35.94 -23.59
N VAL A 190 -8.95 35.88 -23.29
CA VAL A 190 -7.93 35.24 -24.14
C VAL A 190 -7.83 33.73 -23.89
N LEU A 191 -7.95 33.31 -22.63
CA LEU A 191 -7.70 31.92 -22.20
C LEU A 191 -8.94 31.04 -22.14
N ALA A 192 -10.15 31.63 -22.08
CA ALA A 192 -11.37 30.85 -22.09
C ALA A 192 -11.43 30.08 -23.42
N PRO A 193 -11.65 28.75 -23.40
CA PRO A 193 -11.95 28.04 -24.62
C PRO A 193 -13.13 28.76 -25.29
N GLU A 194 -13.07 28.96 -26.61
CA GLU A 194 -14.23 29.41 -27.36
C GLU A 194 -15.41 28.57 -26.87
N GLN A 195 -16.48 29.22 -26.41
CA GLN A 195 -17.71 28.52 -26.07
C GLN A 195 -18.15 27.77 -27.33
N GLN A 196 -17.71 26.53 -27.49
CA GLN A 196 -18.33 25.59 -28.41
C GLN A 196 -19.71 25.39 -27.84
N GLN A 197 -20.66 26.17 -28.36
CA GLN A 197 -22.08 25.98 -28.11
C GLN A 197 -22.36 24.49 -28.22
N ASP A 198 -22.98 23.91 -27.20
CA ASP A 198 -23.37 22.51 -27.23
C ASP A 198 -24.25 22.28 -28.45
N SER A 199 -23.65 21.71 -29.49
CA SER A 199 -24.35 21.36 -30.70
C SER A 199 -25.02 20.01 -30.47
N ALA A 200 -26.15 19.78 -31.15
CA ALA A 200 -26.78 18.46 -31.14
C ALA A 200 -25.81 17.33 -31.56
N GLY A 201 -24.78 17.65 -32.37
CA GLY A 201 -23.73 16.71 -32.74
C GLY A 201 -22.85 16.29 -31.55
N LYS A 202 -22.38 17.26 -30.75
CA LYS A 202 -21.51 17.00 -29.60
C LYS A 202 -22.19 16.15 -28.51
N LEU A 203 -23.48 16.38 -28.26
CA LEU A 203 -24.26 15.57 -27.32
C LEU A 203 -24.43 14.13 -27.80
N VAL A 204 -24.59 13.93 -29.12
CA VAL A 204 -24.65 12.60 -29.73
C VAL A 204 -23.29 11.92 -29.66
N ASP A 205 -22.20 12.64 -29.92
CA ASP A 205 -20.83 12.13 -29.83
C ASP A 205 -20.48 11.70 -28.40
N GLU A 206 -20.84 12.49 -27.38
CA GLU A 206 -20.63 12.17 -25.96
C GLU A 206 -21.45 10.94 -25.51
N LEU A 207 -22.70 10.81 -26.00
CA LEU A 207 -23.53 9.64 -25.76
C LEU A 207 -22.92 8.37 -26.39
N LEU A 208 -22.35 8.48 -27.60
CA LEU A 208 -21.71 7.34 -28.29
C LEU A 208 -20.37 6.94 -27.67
N GLY A 209 -19.60 7.92 -27.14
CA GLY A 209 -18.30 7.69 -26.50
C GLY A 209 -18.40 7.04 -25.12
N THR A 210 -19.53 7.20 -24.43
CA THR A 210 -19.78 6.62 -23.09
C THR A 210 -20.65 5.36 -23.12
N ALA A 211 -21.31 5.08 -24.24
CA ALA A 211 -22.13 3.89 -24.46
C ALA A 211 -21.29 2.62 -24.70
N ASP A 212 -21.80 1.49 -24.22
CA ASP A 212 -21.29 0.16 -24.60
C ASP A 212 -21.56 -0.15 -26.08
N GLU A 213 -20.90 -1.19 -26.59
CA GLU A 213 -20.92 -1.53 -28.02
C GLU A 213 -22.33 -1.83 -28.53
N ALA A 214 -23.15 -2.53 -27.74
CA ALA A 214 -24.53 -2.86 -28.10
C ALA A 214 -25.43 -1.62 -28.16
N MET A 215 -25.27 -0.68 -27.22
CA MET A 215 -25.99 0.59 -27.22
C MET A 215 -25.54 1.50 -28.37
N ARG A 216 -24.24 1.48 -28.69
CA ARG A 216 -23.68 2.23 -29.82
C ARG A 216 -24.29 1.77 -31.15
N ASP A 217 -24.32 0.46 -31.40
CA ASP A 217 -24.93 -0.12 -32.60
C ASP A 217 -26.43 0.20 -32.70
N HIS A 218 -27.13 0.14 -31.57
CA HIS A 218 -28.55 0.49 -31.51
C HIS A 218 -28.81 1.98 -31.85
N LEU A 219 -27.98 2.89 -31.32
CA LEU A 219 -28.07 4.32 -31.59
C LEU A 219 -27.74 4.65 -33.05
N VAL A 220 -26.67 4.07 -33.60
CA VAL A 220 -26.29 4.21 -35.01
C VAL A 220 -27.42 3.72 -35.91
N GLY A 221 -27.99 2.55 -35.64
CA GLY A 221 -29.14 2.02 -36.38
C GLY A 221 -30.39 2.90 -36.29
N THR A 222 -30.61 3.55 -35.15
CA THR A 222 -31.76 4.45 -34.94
C THR A 222 -31.57 5.77 -35.69
N LEU A 223 -30.37 6.35 -35.65
CA LEU A 223 -30.01 7.55 -36.42
C LEU A 223 -30.07 7.30 -37.93
N GLY A 224 -29.56 6.16 -38.40
CA GLY A 224 -29.65 5.76 -39.80
C GLY A 224 -31.11 5.67 -40.30
N LYS A 225 -31.99 5.03 -39.52
CA LYS A 225 -33.44 4.98 -39.83
C LYS A 225 -34.08 6.36 -39.86
N ALA A 226 -33.71 7.25 -38.94
CA ALA A 226 -34.20 8.62 -38.91
C ALA A 226 -33.75 9.39 -40.16
N PHE A 227 -32.47 9.34 -40.51
CA PHE A 227 -31.95 10.03 -41.69
C PHE A 227 -32.55 9.51 -42.99
N ALA A 228 -32.73 8.19 -43.13
CA ALA A 228 -33.42 7.60 -44.28
C ALA A 228 -34.87 8.11 -44.38
N ARG A 229 -35.59 8.19 -43.26
CA ARG A 229 -36.98 8.68 -43.21
C ARG A 229 -37.12 10.15 -43.65
N TYR A 230 -36.10 10.97 -43.40
CA TYR A 230 -36.07 12.38 -43.80
C TYR A 230 -35.34 12.63 -45.13
N GLY A 231 -35.02 11.58 -45.91
CA GLY A 231 -34.39 11.71 -47.23
C GLY A 231 -32.91 12.14 -47.19
N ARG A 232 -32.23 11.99 -46.05
CA ARG A 232 -30.81 12.32 -45.84
C ARG A 232 -29.91 11.10 -46.05
N GLN A 233 -29.94 10.53 -47.25
CA GLN A 233 -29.15 9.35 -47.61
C GLN A 233 -27.64 9.59 -47.52
N ASP A 234 -27.22 10.85 -47.67
CA ASP A 234 -25.85 11.30 -47.46
C ASP A 234 -25.35 11.03 -46.02
N LEU A 235 -26.22 11.19 -45.03
CA LEU A 235 -25.89 10.96 -43.63
C LEU A 235 -25.94 9.47 -43.25
N VAL A 236 -26.84 8.70 -43.88
CA VAL A 236 -26.89 7.23 -43.72
C VAL A 236 -25.57 6.61 -44.19
N THR A 237 -25.11 6.99 -45.39
CA THR A 237 -23.86 6.47 -45.96
C THR A 237 -22.65 6.80 -45.07
N ARG A 238 -22.62 8.00 -44.49
CA ARG A 238 -21.55 8.44 -43.57
C ARG A 238 -21.56 7.73 -42.22
N LEU A 239 -22.71 7.23 -41.76
CA LEU A 239 -22.81 6.42 -40.54
C LEU A 239 -22.32 4.99 -40.76
N GLU A 240 -22.45 4.46 -41.98
CA GLU A 240 -22.08 3.08 -42.33
C GLU A 240 -20.61 2.93 -42.73
N THR A 241 -19.92 4.03 -43.02
CA THR A 241 -18.48 4.00 -43.35
C THR A 241 -17.65 3.97 -42.08
N PRO A 242 -16.84 2.91 -41.82
CA PRO A 242 -15.92 2.89 -40.68
C PRO A 242 -14.93 4.06 -40.80
N ARG A 243 -14.70 4.81 -39.71
CA ARG A 243 -13.57 5.74 -39.63
C ARG A 243 -12.28 4.92 -39.64
N GLU A 244 -11.55 4.92 -40.76
CA GLU A 244 -10.23 4.27 -40.88
C GLU A 244 -9.08 5.08 -40.23
N ASP A 245 -9.35 6.18 -39.52
CA ASP A 245 -8.33 7.15 -39.07
C ASP A 245 -8.01 7.15 -37.56
N GLU A 246 -7.98 5.99 -36.89
CA GLU A 246 -7.38 5.85 -35.54
C GLU A 246 -6.23 4.83 -35.49
N ALA A 247 -5.48 4.71 -36.59
CA ALA A 247 -4.26 3.89 -36.65
C ALA A 247 -3.05 4.69 -37.17
N ARG A 248 -2.82 5.89 -36.62
CA ARG A 248 -1.53 6.62 -36.68
C ARG A 248 -1.57 7.84 -35.75
N GLU A 249 -1.18 7.63 -34.50
CA GLU A 249 -0.25 8.50 -33.75
C GLU A 249 0.29 7.77 -32.51
#